data_AF-A0A931U720-F1
#
_entry.id   AF-A0A931U720-F1
#
_cell.length_a   1.000
_cell.length_b   1.000
_cell.length_c   1.000
_cell.angle_alpha   90.00
_cell.angle_beta   90.00
_cell.angle_gamma   90.00
#
_symmetry.space_group_name_H-M   'P 1'
#
loop_
_entity.id
_entity.type
_entity.pdbx_description
1 polymer ?
#
loop_
_entity_poly.entity_id
_entity_poly.type
_entity_poly.pdbx_seq_one_letter_code
_entity_poly.pdbx_strand_id
1 'polypeptide(L)'
;MRLGRGIYYLAVLLMLGLLFLQYRGTKPTNYGQLTEIERIAQLRRMNEYSPAFYRLANLIEARPEAVIYFKLEKNFLENFDLFSLFTSYIQPIFLPFFVIGFFEAVKNNPKPVLFLTSLPIALLTIIGHENAMGPFSLYPVIYGGALWGMFKVLMKFLIPHEK
;
A
#
# COMPACT_ATOMS: atom_id res chain seq x y z
N MET A 1 -7.53 23.30 22.70
CA MET A 1 -7.28 22.28 21.64
C MET A 1 -6.55 21.03 22.18
N ARG A 2 -7.16 20.24 23.08
CA ARG A 2 -6.58 18.95 23.55
C ARG A 2 -7.21 17.70 22.92
N LEU A 3 -8.40 17.83 22.30
CA LEU A 3 -9.14 16.72 21.69
C LEU A 3 -8.36 16.01 20.55
N GLY A 4 -7.56 16.75 19.77
CA GLY A 4 -6.87 16.22 18.59
C GLY A 4 -5.78 15.18 18.91
N ARG A 5 -5.11 15.27 20.07
CA ARG A 5 -4.05 14.31 20.43
C ARG A 5 -4.62 12.97 20.86
N GLY A 6 -5.70 12.96 21.64
CA GLY A 6 -6.35 11.73 22.09
C GLY A 6 -6.88 10.90 20.91
N ILE A 7 -7.54 11.55 19.96
CA ILE A 7 -8.06 10.90 18.74
C ILE A 7 -6.90 10.32 17.92
N TYR A 8 -5.79 11.05 17.78
CA TYR A 8 -4.61 10.55 17.08
C TYR A 8 -4.02 9.30 17.74
N TYR A 9 -3.81 9.30 19.06
CA TYR A 9 -3.28 8.12 19.76
C TYR A 9 -4.23 6.93 19.68
N LEU A 10 -5.53 7.17 19.77
CA LEU A 10 -6.53 6.11 19.58
C LEU A 10 -6.46 5.53 18.15
N ALA A 11 -6.34 6.39 17.13
CA ALA A 11 -6.18 5.95 15.74
C ALA A 11 -4.89 5.14 15.54
N VAL A 12 -3.78 5.54 16.16
CA VAL A 12 -2.52 4.79 16.14
C VAL A 12 -2.70 3.42 16.80
N LEU A 13 -3.34 3.36 17.98
CA LEU A 13 -3.54 2.10 18.69
C LEU A 13 -4.43 1.13 17.91
N LEU A 14 -5.52 1.64 17.31
CA LEU A 14 -6.37 0.84 16.43
C LEU A 14 -5.61 0.37 15.19
N MET A 15 -4.80 1.24 14.58
CA MET A 15 -3.95 0.88 13.44
C MET A 15 -2.98 -0.23 13.82
N LEU A 16 -2.28 -0.13 14.95
CA LEU A 16 -1.38 -1.18 15.43
C LEU A 16 -2.10 -2.51 15.65
N GLY A 17 -3.32 -2.49 16.18
CA GLY A 17 -4.17 -3.69 16.29
C GLY A 17 -4.48 -4.32 14.94
N LEU A 18 -4.86 -3.52 13.94
CA LEU A 18 -5.11 -4.00 12.58
C LEU A 18 -3.85 -4.55 11.91
N LEU A 19 -2.70 -3.88 12.09
CA LEU A 19 -1.41 -4.35 11.59
C LEU A 19 -1.03 -5.71 12.21
N PHE A 20 -1.27 -5.89 13.50
CA PHE A 20 -1.05 -7.17 14.18
C PHE A 20 -1.95 -8.28 13.60
N LEU A 21 -3.23 -7.99 13.39
CA LEU A 21 -4.15 -8.95 12.75
C LEU A 21 -3.72 -9.26 11.30
N GLN A 22 -3.29 -8.25 10.54
CA GLN A 22 -2.81 -8.44 9.17
C GLN A 22 -1.58 -9.34 9.16
N TYR A 23 -0.62 -9.07 10.03
CA TYR A 23 0.58 -9.90 10.19
C TYR A 23 0.24 -11.34 10.53
N ARG A 24 -0.71 -11.57 11.44
CA ARG A 24 -1.13 -12.93 11.84
C ARG A 24 -1.91 -13.66 10.74
N GLY A 25 -2.68 -12.93 9.94
CA GLY A 25 -3.51 -13.49 8.87
C GLY A 25 -2.79 -13.69 7.54
N THR A 26 -1.61 -13.11 7.35
CA THR A 26 -0.85 -13.19 6.10
C THR A 26 0.16 -14.34 6.19
N LYS A 27 0.25 -15.16 5.14
CA LYS A 27 1.27 -16.21 5.07
C LYS A 27 2.65 -15.56 4.90
N PRO A 28 3.67 -15.95 5.70
CA PRO A 28 4.98 -15.35 5.60
C PRO A 28 5.61 -15.66 4.23
N THR A 29 6.04 -14.62 3.52
CA THR A 29 6.79 -14.77 2.26
C THR A 29 8.19 -15.29 2.54
N ASN A 30 8.63 -16.33 1.82
CA ASN A 30 10.02 -16.76 1.85
C ASN A 30 10.88 -15.81 0.98
N TYR A 31 11.58 -14.89 1.62
CA TYR A 31 12.41 -13.89 0.93
C TYR A 31 13.75 -14.41 0.40
N GLY A 32 14.25 -15.52 0.94
CA GLY A 32 15.55 -16.07 0.53
C GLY A 32 15.50 -16.96 -0.71
N GLN A 33 14.31 -17.33 -1.17
CA GLN A 33 14.13 -18.27 -2.27
C GLN A 33 13.03 -17.80 -3.22
N LEU A 34 13.31 -17.89 -4.52
CA LEU A 34 12.30 -17.68 -5.56
C LEU A 34 11.38 -18.89 -5.64
N THR A 35 10.08 -18.64 -5.76
CA THR A 35 9.11 -19.65 -6.17
C THR A 35 9.39 -20.09 -7.62
N GLU A 36 8.80 -21.21 -8.04
CA GLU A 36 8.96 -21.69 -9.42
C GLU A 36 8.51 -20.64 -10.46
N ILE A 37 7.37 -19.99 -10.21
CA ILE A 37 6.84 -18.93 -11.07
C ILE A 37 7.81 -17.74 -11.12
N GLU A 38 8.36 -17.33 -9.97
CA GLU A 38 9.32 -16.24 -9.91
C GLU A 38 10.64 -16.57 -10.61
N ARG A 39 11.09 -17.83 -10.54
CA ARG A 39 12.27 -18.31 -11.25
C ARG A 39 12.05 -18.30 -12.76
N ILE A 40 10.87 -18.70 -13.23
CA ILE A 40 10.51 -18.62 -14.65
C ILE A 40 10.51 -17.15 -15.11
N ALA A 41 9.93 -16.25 -14.31
CA ALA A 41 9.93 -14.82 -14.61
C ALA A 41 11.35 -14.23 -14.64
N GLN A 42 12.22 -14.67 -13.72
CA GLN A 42 13.64 -14.29 -13.71
C GLN A 42 14.34 -14.77 -14.98
N LEU A 43 14.21 -16.04 -15.35
CA LEU A 43 14.80 -16.59 -16.58
C LEU A 43 14.32 -15.84 -17.83
N ARG A 44 13.05 -15.44 -17.87
CA ARG A 44 12.51 -14.63 -18.96
C ARG A 44 13.21 -13.27 -19.06
N ARG A 45 13.37 -12.55 -17.95
CA ARG A 45 14.14 -11.28 -17.92
C ARG A 45 15.59 -11.49 -18.30
N MET A 46 16.21 -12.58 -17.83
CA MET A 46 17.58 -12.91 -18.19
C MET A 46 17.78 -13.12 -19.70
N ASN A 47 16.76 -13.65 -20.39
CA ASN A 47 16.79 -13.83 -21.84
C ASN A 47 16.64 -12.51 -22.62
N GLU A 48 16.22 -11.42 -21.99
CA GLU A 48 16.10 -10.10 -22.62
C GLU A 48 17.44 -9.35 -22.65
N TYR A 49 18.42 -9.75 -21.82
CA TYR A 49 19.77 -9.17 -21.85
C TYR A 49 20.57 -9.65 -23.05
N SER A 50 21.43 -8.78 -23.58
CA SER A 50 22.42 -9.15 -24.60
C SER A 50 23.33 -10.29 -24.10
N PRO A 51 23.77 -11.22 -24.99
CA PRO A 51 24.65 -12.33 -24.61
C PRO A 51 25.93 -11.92 -23.88
N ALA A 52 26.46 -10.72 -24.18
CA ALA A 52 27.66 -10.18 -23.53
C ALA A 52 27.43 -9.86 -22.04
N PHE A 53 26.20 -9.47 -21.67
CA PHE A 53 25.84 -9.08 -20.31
C PHE A 53 25.17 -10.21 -19.51
N TYR A 54 24.78 -11.31 -20.17
CA TYR A 54 24.06 -12.42 -19.53
C TYR A 54 24.73 -12.95 -18.26
N ARG A 55 26.07 -13.15 -18.30
CA ARG A 55 26.83 -13.64 -17.13
C ARG A 55 26.81 -12.67 -15.97
N LEU A 56 26.90 -11.36 -16.26
CA LEU A 56 26.86 -10.32 -15.25
C LEU A 56 25.46 -10.21 -14.65
N ALA A 57 24.42 -10.22 -15.49
CA ALA A 57 23.02 -10.20 -15.05
C ALA A 57 22.71 -11.40 -14.14
N ASN A 58 23.13 -12.61 -14.52
CA ASN A 58 22.97 -13.80 -13.68
C ASN A 58 23.66 -13.63 -12.31
N LEU A 59 24.90 -13.12 -12.30
CA LEU A 59 25.66 -12.94 -11.07
C LEU A 59 25.06 -11.87 -10.15
N ILE A 60 24.37 -10.88 -10.70
CA ILE A 60 23.67 -9.85 -9.91
C ILE A 60 22.32 -10.39 -9.44
N GLU A 61 21.51 -10.97 -10.33
CA GLU A 61 20.15 -11.41 -10.02
C GLU A 61 20.11 -12.67 -9.14
N ALA A 62 21.15 -13.51 -9.13
CA ALA A 62 21.22 -14.69 -8.26
C ALA A 62 21.57 -14.37 -6.80
N ARG A 63 21.95 -13.13 -6.48
CA ARG A 63 22.31 -12.73 -5.11
C ARG A 63 21.07 -12.75 -4.22
N PRO A 64 21.17 -13.27 -2.98
CA PRO A 64 20.03 -13.30 -2.06
C PRO A 64 19.49 -11.89 -1.78
N GLU A 65 20.35 -10.88 -1.75
CA GLU A 65 19.95 -9.48 -1.57
C GLU A 65 19.10 -8.97 -2.74
N ALA A 66 19.45 -9.36 -3.97
CA ALA A 66 18.69 -9.01 -5.16
C ALA A 66 17.31 -9.68 -5.16
N VAL A 67 17.24 -10.94 -4.71
CA VAL A 67 15.97 -11.68 -4.56
C VAL A 67 15.08 -11.02 -3.50
N ILE A 68 15.65 -10.63 -2.35
CA ILE A 68 14.92 -9.91 -1.29
C ILE A 68 14.39 -8.58 -1.84
N TYR A 69 15.25 -7.80 -2.48
CA TYR A 69 14.86 -6.50 -3.07
C TYR A 69 13.73 -6.66 -4.07
N PHE A 70 13.84 -7.61 -5.00
CA PHE A 70 12.82 -7.88 -6.02
C PHE A 70 11.46 -8.24 -5.39
N LYS A 71 11.47 -9.04 -4.32
CA LYS A 71 10.23 -9.41 -3.61
C LYS A 71 9.61 -8.24 -2.87
N LEU A 72 10.42 -7.42 -2.20
CA LEU A 72 9.95 -6.20 -1.54
C LEU A 72 9.36 -5.22 -2.58
N GLU A 73 10.05 -5.00 -3.69
CA GLU A 73 9.57 -4.15 -4.78
C GLU A 73 8.25 -4.66 -5.36
N LYS A 74 8.17 -5.96 -5.67
CA LYS A 74 6.95 -6.60 -6.15
C LYS A 74 5.80 -6.42 -5.16
N ASN A 75 6.02 -6.73 -3.88
CA ASN A 75 5.02 -6.55 -2.84
C ASN A 75 4.59 -5.08 -2.73
N PHE A 76 5.54 -4.14 -2.78
CA PHE A 76 5.23 -2.72 -2.75
C PHE A 76 4.33 -2.32 -3.92
N LEU A 77 4.68 -2.71 -5.15
CA LEU A 77 3.92 -2.37 -6.35
C LEU A 77 2.52 -2.99 -6.34
N GLU A 78 2.40 -4.26 -5.94
CA GLU A 78 1.10 -4.94 -5.81
C GLU A 78 0.19 -4.27 -4.77
N ASN A 79 0.76 -3.79 -3.66
CA ASN A 79 -0.02 -3.11 -2.62
C ASN A 79 -0.24 -1.61 -2.90
N PHE A 80 0.57 -0.98 -3.76
CA PHE A 80 0.46 0.44 -4.09
C PHE A 80 -0.38 0.69 -5.35
N ASP A 81 -0.72 -0.36 -6.11
CA ASP A 81 -1.66 -0.25 -7.21
C ASP A 81 -3.09 0.06 -6.69
N LEU A 82 -3.35 1.36 -6.55
CA LEU A 82 -4.65 1.88 -6.13
C LEU A 82 -5.77 1.42 -7.07
N PHE A 83 -5.51 1.24 -8.37
CA PHE A 83 -6.55 0.82 -9.28
C PHE A 83 -6.94 -0.65 -9.03
N SER A 84 -5.94 -1.51 -8.81
CA SER A 84 -6.18 -2.90 -8.40
C SER A 84 -6.93 -2.95 -7.07
N LEU A 85 -6.51 -2.17 -6.07
CA LEU A 85 -7.19 -2.11 -4.76
C LEU A 85 -8.68 -1.72 -4.88
N PHE A 86 -8.97 -0.70 -5.68
CA PHE A 86 -10.33 -0.19 -5.91
C PHE A 86 -11.15 -0.98 -6.94
N THR A 87 -10.59 -2.01 -7.57
CA THR A 87 -11.36 -2.92 -8.43
C THR A 87 -11.57 -4.27 -7.78
N SER A 88 -10.60 -4.75 -7.00
CA SER A 88 -10.64 -6.05 -6.33
C SER A 88 -11.29 -6.02 -4.94
N TYR A 89 -11.12 -4.95 -4.15
CA TYR A 89 -11.53 -4.93 -2.74
C TYR A 89 -12.51 -3.81 -2.39
N ILE A 90 -12.37 -2.64 -3.02
CA ILE A 90 -13.23 -1.48 -2.81
C ILE A 90 -13.99 -1.19 -4.09
N GLN A 91 -15.08 -0.41 -4.06
CA GLN A 91 -15.79 -0.03 -5.28
C GLN A 91 -15.05 1.12 -6.01
N PRO A 92 -14.86 1.04 -7.35
CA PRO A 92 -14.10 2.06 -8.09
C PRO A 92 -14.63 3.48 -7.95
N ILE A 93 -15.92 3.64 -7.69
CA ILE A 93 -16.58 4.94 -7.50
C ILE A 93 -16.01 5.73 -6.32
N PHE A 94 -15.41 5.06 -5.33
CA PHE A 94 -14.78 5.73 -4.19
C PHE A 94 -13.40 6.31 -4.49
N LEU A 95 -12.75 5.91 -5.58
CA LEU A 95 -11.40 6.35 -5.93
C LEU A 95 -11.25 7.88 -6.05
N PRO A 96 -12.09 8.61 -6.80
CA PRO A 96 -11.97 10.07 -6.89
C PRO A 96 -12.17 10.75 -5.52
N PHE A 97 -13.09 10.25 -4.69
CA PHE A 97 -13.30 10.79 -3.35
C PHE A 97 -12.10 10.51 -2.44
N PHE A 98 -11.52 9.32 -2.51
CA PHE A 98 -10.31 8.98 -1.77
C PHE A 98 -9.16 9.91 -2.15
N VAL A 99 -8.92 10.13 -3.45
CA VAL A 99 -7.85 11.03 -3.91
C VAL A 99 -8.07 12.44 -3.35
N ILE A 100 -9.25 13.02 -3.52
CA ILE A 100 -9.57 14.36 -2.99
C ILE A 100 -9.38 14.43 -1.48
N GLY A 101 -9.96 13.48 -0.75
CA GLY A 101 -9.91 13.47 0.71
C GLY A 101 -8.51 13.21 1.25
N PHE A 102 -7.73 12.33 0.62
CA PHE A 102 -6.35 12.05 1.02
C PHE A 102 -5.47 13.29 0.85
N PHE A 103 -5.49 13.94 -0.31
CA PHE A 103 -4.70 15.16 -0.54
C PHE A 103 -5.10 16.29 0.40
N GLU A 104 -6.40 16.48 0.64
CA GLU A 104 -6.88 17.49 1.59
C GLU A 104 -6.49 17.16 3.03
N ALA A 105 -6.51 15.89 3.43
CA ALA A 105 -6.07 15.45 4.75
C ALA A 105 -4.55 15.67 4.94
N VAL A 106 -3.74 15.32 3.93
CA VAL A 106 -2.28 15.54 3.93
C VAL A 106 -1.96 17.02 3.99
N LYS A 107 -2.68 17.87 3.25
CA LYS A 107 -2.51 19.33 3.29
C LYS A 107 -2.74 19.91 4.68
N ASN A 108 -3.76 19.42 5.39
CA ASN A 108 -4.14 19.94 6.71
C ASN A 108 -3.28 19.36 7.85
N ASN A 109 -2.94 18.07 7.78
CA ASN A 109 -2.19 17.36 8.83
C ASN A 109 -1.22 16.34 8.22
N PRO A 110 -0.10 16.78 7.62
CA PRO A 110 0.76 15.91 6.82
C PRO A 110 1.40 14.80 7.66
N LYS A 111 2.00 15.14 8.81
CA LYS A 111 2.74 14.15 9.62
C LYS A 111 1.86 12.99 10.11
N PRO A 112 0.70 13.23 10.75
CA PRO A 112 -0.17 12.13 11.21
C PRO A 112 -0.69 11.27 10.07
N VAL A 113 -1.13 11.90 8.97
CA VAL A 113 -1.74 11.19 7.84
C VAL A 113 -0.69 10.33 7.13
N LEU A 114 0.46 10.91 6.78
CA LEU A 114 1.54 10.17 6.12
C LEU A 114 2.05 9.03 7.02
N PHE A 115 2.18 9.25 8.33
CA PHE A 115 2.56 8.19 9.26
C PHE A 115 1.55 7.03 9.26
N LEU A 116 0.26 7.34 9.46
CA LEU A 116 -0.80 6.33 9.49
C LEU A 116 -0.98 5.58 8.17
N THR A 117 -0.70 6.22 7.03
CA THR A 117 -0.73 5.58 5.71
C THR A 117 0.52 4.76 5.41
N SER A 118 1.70 5.26 5.82
CA SER A 118 2.96 4.58 5.55
C SER A 118 3.12 3.26 6.32
N LEU A 119 2.58 3.16 7.54
CA LEU A 119 2.67 1.96 8.37
C LEU A 119 2.09 0.69 7.71
N PRO A 120 0.82 0.65 7.28
CA PRO A 120 0.26 -0.52 6.60
C PRO A 120 0.97 -0.82 5.27
N ILE A 121 1.35 0.20 4.51
CA ILE A 121 2.11 0.00 3.26
C ILE A 121 3.46 -0.66 3.55
N ALA A 122 4.19 -0.16 4.55
CA ALA A 122 5.48 -0.72 4.95
C ALA A 122 5.34 -2.16 5.45
N LEU A 123 4.32 -2.45 6.28
CA LEU A 123 4.06 -3.82 6.74
C LEU A 123 3.78 -4.74 5.55
N LEU A 124 2.84 -4.39 4.68
CA LEU A 124 2.46 -5.19 3.51
C LEU A 124 3.61 -5.39 2.52
N THR A 125 4.50 -4.40 2.41
CA THR A 125 5.74 -4.54 1.64
C THR A 125 6.64 -5.64 2.23
N ILE A 126 6.77 -5.69 3.56
CA ILE A 126 7.63 -6.64 4.29
C ILE A 126 7.00 -8.03 4.43
N ILE A 127 5.67 -8.17 4.52
CA ILE A 127 5.04 -9.48 4.75
C ILE A 127 4.35 -10.04 3.50
N GLY A 128 4.19 -9.23 2.46
CA GLY A 128 3.34 -9.53 1.31
C GLY A 128 1.86 -9.31 1.61
N HIS A 129 0.99 -9.77 0.70
CA HIS A 129 -0.46 -9.61 0.80
C HIS A 129 -1.24 -10.89 0.54
N GLU A 130 -0.59 -12.06 0.61
CA GLU A 130 -1.25 -13.37 0.50
C GLU A 130 -2.16 -13.65 1.72
N ASN A 131 -3.28 -12.94 1.77
CA ASN A 131 -4.33 -13.05 2.76
C ASN A 131 -5.67 -13.08 2.02
N ALA A 132 -6.56 -13.99 2.44
CA ALA A 132 -7.90 -14.13 1.87
C ALA A 132 -8.73 -12.83 1.98
N MET A 133 -8.47 -12.00 2.98
CA MET A 133 -9.20 -10.74 3.21
C MET A 133 -8.59 -9.53 2.49
N GLY A 134 -7.49 -9.72 1.76
CA GLY A 134 -6.72 -8.64 1.15
C GLY A 134 -5.94 -7.79 2.16
N PRO A 135 -5.50 -6.58 1.75
CA PRO A 135 -4.71 -5.68 2.58
C PRO A 135 -5.61 -4.83 3.49
N PHE A 136 -6.40 -5.48 4.35
CA PHE A 136 -7.42 -4.81 5.17
C PHE A 136 -6.87 -3.75 6.13
N SER A 137 -5.58 -3.82 6.48
CA SER A 137 -4.91 -2.76 7.24
C SER A 137 -4.90 -1.39 6.52
N LEU A 138 -5.06 -1.35 5.19
CA LEU A 138 -5.22 -0.11 4.41
C LEU A 138 -6.65 0.46 4.46
N TYR A 139 -7.66 -0.36 4.78
CA TYR A 139 -9.07 0.04 4.68
C TYR A 139 -9.44 1.27 5.49
N PRO A 140 -8.98 1.45 6.76
CA PRO A 140 -9.31 2.66 7.51
C PRO A 140 -8.80 3.94 6.84
N VAL A 141 -7.62 3.89 6.22
CA VAL A 141 -7.05 5.03 5.49
C VAL A 141 -7.85 5.30 4.23
N ILE A 142 -8.20 4.25 3.49
CA ILE A 142 -8.94 4.39 2.23
C ILE A 142 -10.36 4.89 2.47
N TYR A 143 -11.13 4.22 3.32
CA TYR A 143 -12.50 4.64 3.63
C TYR A 143 -12.54 5.98 4.36
N GLY A 144 -11.61 6.23 5.29
CA GLY A 144 -11.52 7.51 5.97
C GLY A 144 -11.24 8.66 5.00
N GLY A 145 -10.29 8.47 4.07
CA GLY A 145 -10.00 9.42 3.00
C GLY A 145 -11.19 9.62 2.07
N ALA A 146 -11.83 8.53 1.62
CA ALA A 146 -12.99 8.59 0.73
C ALA A 146 -14.18 9.34 1.37
N LEU A 147 -14.51 9.04 2.63
CA LEU A 147 -15.58 9.72 3.37
C LEU A 147 -15.27 11.22 3.55
N TRP A 148 -14.02 11.56 3.87
CA TRP A 148 -13.61 12.95 3.99
C TRP A 148 -13.69 13.71 2.66
N GLY A 149 -13.27 13.08 1.56
CA GLY A 149 -13.39 13.64 0.22
C GLY A 149 -14.84 13.83 -0.22
N MET A 150 -15.70 12.84 0.05
CA MET A 150 -17.14 12.94 -0.21
C MET A 150 -17.75 14.09 0.58
N PHE A 151 -17.43 14.22 1.87
CA PHE A 151 -17.86 15.35 2.70
C PHE A 151 -17.42 16.69 2.11
N LYS A 152 -16.17 16.82 1.69
CA LYS A 152 -15.65 18.05 1.07
C LYS A 152 -16.37 18.41 -0.23
N VAL A 153 -16.64 17.43 -1.08
CA VAL A 153 -17.39 17.62 -2.33
C VAL A 153 -18.82 18.07 -2.01
N LEU A 154 -19.51 17.39 -1.09
CA LEU A 154 -20.87 17.73 -0.66
C LEU A 154 -20.95 19.16 -0.10
N MET A 155 -20.03 19.54 0.79
CA MET A 155 -20.00 20.88 1.38
C MET A 155 -19.77 21.98 0.34
N LYS A 156 -19.01 21.70 -0.72
CA LYS A 156 -18.81 22.63 -1.83
C LYS A 156 -20.08 22.86 -2.66
N PHE A 157 -20.96 21.87 -2.74
CA PHE A 157 -22.26 22.00 -3.41
C PHE A 157 -23.33 22.66 -2.54
N LEU A 158 -23.31 22.38 -1.23
CA LEU A 158 -24.33 22.85 -0.28
C LEU A 158 -24.14 24.29 0.18
N ILE A 159 -22.90 24.79 0.22
CA ILE A 159 -22.62 26.18 0.55
C ILE A 159 -22.49 26.94 -0.77
N PRO A 160 -23.52 27.66 -1.23
CA PRO A 160 -23.37 28.53 -2.38
C PRO A 160 -22.29 29.55 -2.06
N HIS A 161 -21.27 29.62 -2.91
CA HIS A 161 -20.34 30.74 -2.88
C HIS A 161 -21.14 31.98 -3.30
N GLU A 162 -21.64 32.74 -2.31
CA GLU A 162 -21.95 34.15 -2.54
C GLU A 162 -20.66 34.80 -3.05
N LYS A 163 -20.71 35.23 -4.32
CA LYS A 163 -19.62 35.91 -5.01
C LYS A 163 -19.49 37.33 -4.52
#